data_AF-A0A2J8X315-F1
#
_entry.id   AF-A0A2J8X315-F1
#
_cell.length_a   1.000
_cell.length_b   1.000
_cell.length_c   1.000
_cell.angle_alpha   90.00
_cell.angle_beta   90.00
_cell.angle_gamma   90.00
#
_symmetry.space_group_name_H-M   'P 1'
#
loop_
_entity.id
_entity.type
_entity.pdbx_description
1 polymer ?
#
loop_
_entity_poly.entity_id
_entity_poly.type
_entity_poly.pdbx_seq_one_letter_code
_entity_poly.pdbx_strand_id
1 'polypeptide(L)'
;MYSRQAQRIPPGKKMASRKEGTGSTATSSSSTAGAAGKGKGKGGSGDSAVKQVQIDGLVVLKIIKHYQEEGQGTEVVQGVLLGLVVEDRLEITNCFP
;
A
#
# COMPACT_ATOMS: atom_id res chain seq x y z
N MET A 1 -21.24 -42.16 -39.51
CA MET A 1 -20.30 -41.03 -39.64
C MET A 1 -20.97 -39.82 -38.99
N TYR A 2 -20.68 -39.31 -37.80
CA TYR A 2 -19.62 -39.53 -36.82
C TYR A 2 -20.17 -39.16 -35.43
N SER A 3 -19.82 -40.00 -34.46
CA SER A 3 -19.66 -39.84 -33.02
C SER A 3 -20.27 -38.67 -32.23
N ARG A 4 -20.99 -39.07 -31.17
CA ARG A 4 -21.13 -38.32 -29.91
C ARG A 4 -19.73 -37.97 -29.36
N GLN A 5 -19.46 -36.70 -29.11
CA GLN A 5 -18.33 -36.30 -28.29
C GLN A 5 -18.85 -35.62 -27.03
N ALA A 6 -18.88 -36.42 -25.96
CA ALA A 6 -19.08 -35.99 -24.60
C ALA A 6 -17.98 -34.99 -24.21
N GLN A 7 -18.31 -33.72 -24.05
CA GLN A 7 -17.43 -32.78 -23.37
C GLN A 7 -17.51 -33.08 -21.87
N ARG A 8 -16.51 -33.84 -21.41
CA ARG A 8 -16.28 -34.12 -20.00
C ARG A 8 -15.93 -32.82 -19.29
N ILE A 9 -16.74 -32.48 -18.30
CA ILE A 9 -16.47 -31.45 -17.30
C ILE A 9 -15.21 -31.89 -16.53
N PRO A 10 -14.13 -31.08 -16.44
CA PRO A 10 -12.98 -31.42 -15.62
C PRO A 10 -13.35 -31.37 -14.13
N PRO A 11 -13.02 -32.40 -13.32
CA PRO A 11 -13.29 -32.37 -11.88
C PRO A 11 -12.40 -31.34 -11.19
N GLY A 12 -13.03 -30.58 -10.28
CA GLY A 12 -12.41 -29.52 -9.49
C GLY A 12 -11.11 -29.96 -8.83
N LYS A 13 -10.06 -29.16 -9.02
CA LYS A 13 -8.78 -29.36 -8.34
C LYS A 13 -8.97 -29.09 -6.84
N LYS A 14 -8.83 -30.18 -6.10
CA LYS A 14 -8.78 -30.39 -4.66
C LYS A 14 -8.11 -29.23 -3.88
N MET A 15 -8.88 -28.66 -2.95
CA MET A 15 -8.40 -27.77 -1.88
C MET A 15 -7.40 -28.53 -0.99
N ALA A 16 -6.17 -28.05 -0.88
CA ALA A 16 -5.21 -28.52 0.09
C ALA A 16 -5.26 -27.61 1.33
N SER A 17 -6.00 -28.07 2.33
CA SER A 17 -5.96 -27.58 3.70
C SER A 17 -4.52 -27.71 4.24
N ARG A 18 -3.94 -26.59 4.68
CA ARG A 18 -2.66 -26.58 5.42
C ARG A 18 -2.85 -25.86 6.75
N LYS A 19 -3.25 -26.67 7.73
CA LYS A 19 -2.83 -26.75 9.14
C LYS A 19 -2.43 -25.46 9.86
N GLU A 20 -3.22 -25.09 10.86
CA GLU A 20 -2.88 -24.16 11.94
C GLU A 20 -1.70 -24.66 12.80
N GLY A 21 -0.87 -23.73 13.25
CA GLY A 21 0.27 -23.97 14.14
C GLY A 21 0.63 -22.70 14.90
N THR A 22 0.28 -22.73 16.18
CA THR A 22 0.47 -21.76 17.28
C THR A 22 1.91 -21.30 17.53
N GLY A 23 2.07 -20.09 18.08
CA GLY A 23 3.27 -19.74 18.85
C GLY A 23 3.49 -18.24 19.08
N SER A 24 2.91 -17.69 20.14
CA SER A 24 3.32 -16.41 20.73
C SER A 24 4.67 -16.56 21.42
N THR A 25 5.61 -15.64 21.20
CA THR A 25 6.68 -15.33 22.16
C THR A 25 6.87 -13.82 22.23
N ALA A 26 6.38 -13.27 23.33
CA ALA A 26 6.79 -11.98 23.84
C ALA A 26 8.22 -12.10 24.37
N THR A 27 9.10 -11.18 23.99
CA THR A 27 10.36 -10.93 24.71
C THR A 27 10.50 -9.44 24.95
N SER A 28 10.19 -9.06 26.19
CA SER A 28 10.51 -7.80 26.83
C SER A 28 11.99 -7.78 27.26
N SER A 29 12.70 -6.69 26.96
CA SER A 29 13.83 -6.17 27.76
C SER A 29 14.17 -4.76 27.24
N SER A 30 13.69 -3.70 27.90
CA SER A 30 14.33 -2.96 29.00
C SER A 30 15.62 -2.23 28.62
N SER A 31 15.56 -0.90 28.52
CA SER A 31 16.67 -0.03 28.93
C SER A 31 16.19 1.37 29.32
N THR A 32 16.16 1.56 30.64
CA THR A 32 16.63 2.72 31.43
C THR A 32 16.35 4.15 30.93
N ALA A 33 15.55 4.84 31.74
CA ALA A 33 15.46 6.29 31.81
C ALA A 33 16.77 6.97 32.25
N GLY A 34 16.97 8.21 31.78
CA GLY A 34 17.64 9.27 32.53
C GLY A 34 18.85 9.90 31.86
N ALA A 35 18.71 11.14 31.40
CA ALA A 35 19.42 12.29 31.99
C ALA A 35 19.15 13.57 31.19
N ALA A 36 18.82 14.64 31.92
CA ALA A 36 18.62 15.99 31.44
C ALA A 36 19.93 16.59 30.89
N GLY A 37 19.83 17.23 29.72
CA GLY A 37 20.87 18.07 29.13
C GLY A 37 20.26 19.35 28.59
N LYS A 38 20.44 20.45 29.33
CA LYS A 38 20.09 21.83 28.96
C LYS A 38 20.97 22.27 27.79
N GLY A 39 20.41 22.26 26.58
CA GLY A 39 21.08 22.63 25.33
C GLY A 39 20.30 23.73 24.58
N LYS A 40 20.92 24.91 24.54
CA LYS A 40 20.53 26.15 23.89
C LYS A 40 20.44 25.99 22.36
N GLY A 41 19.32 26.46 21.78
CA GLY A 41 19.19 26.78 20.36
C GLY A 41 18.84 25.60 19.44
N LYS A 42 17.56 25.25 19.36
CA LYS A 42 17.03 24.58 18.16
C LYS A 42 16.27 25.63 17.37
N GLY A 43 16.94 26.25 16.41
CA GLY A 43 16.25 27.01 15.36
C GLY A 43 15.17 26.11 14.79
N GLY A 44 13.93 26.60 14.82
CA GLY A 44 12.75 25.84 14.42
C GLY A 44 13.02 25.16 13.09
N SER A 45 13.07 23.83 13.13
CA SER A 45 13.08 23.01 11.92
C SER A 45 11.74 23.31 11.26
N GLY A 46 11.77 24.10 10.17
CA GLY A 46 10.61 24.79 9.63
C GLY A 46 9.35 23.94 9.63
N ASP A 47 8.33 24.40 10.36
CA ASP A 47 7.00 23.80 10.54
C ASP A 47 6.14 23.74 9.26
N SER A 48 6.77 23.61 8.09
CA SER A 48 6.08 23.35 6.82
C SER A 48 6.24 21.88 6.40
N ALA A 49 6.32 20.97 7.36
CA ALA A 49 6.23 19.54 7.10
C ALA A 49 4.78 19.19 6.74
N VAL A 50 4.57 18.50 5.62
CA VAL A 50 3.27 17.96 5.24
C VAL A 50 2.82 16.96 6.31
N LYS A 51 1.67 17.22 6.94
CA LYS A 51 1.09 16.35 7.99
C LYS A 51 0.06 15.37 7.42
N GLN A 52 -0.55 15.71 6.30
CA GLN A 52 -1.60 14.89 5.68
C GLN A 52 -1.59 15.03 4.15
N VAL A 53 -2.16 14.03 3.48
CA VAL A 53 -2.31 14.00 2.03
C VAL A 53 -3.79 13.86 1.70
N GLN A 54 -4.30 14.76 0.88
CA GLN A 54 -5.63 14.68 0.31
C GLN A 54 -5.51 14.25 -1.14
N ILE A 55 -6.39 13.34 -1.58
CA ILE A 55 -6.35 12.82 -2.96
C ILE A 55 -7.74 12.98 -3.56
N ASP A 56 -7.80 13.61 -4.74
CA ASP A 56 -9.04 13.70 -5.48
C ASP A 56 -9.52 12.32 -5.92
N GLY A 57 -10.84 12.07 -5.81
CA GLY A 57 -11.42 10.77 -6.18
C GLY A 57 -11.13 10.37 -7.63
N LEU A 58 -11.01 11.33 -8.54
CA LEU A 58 -10.64 11.07 -9.94
C LEU A 58 -9.21 10.53 -10.08
N VAL A 59 -8.28 10.96 -9.23
CA VAL A 59 -6.91 10.43 -9.22
C VAL A 59 -6.90 8.96 -8.80
N VAL A 60 -7.68 8.62 -7.77
CA VAL A 60 -7.84 7.23 -7.33
C VAL A 60 -8.38 6.35 -8.46
N LEU A 61 -9.38 6.83 -9.20
CA LEU A 61 -9.92 6.12 -10.36
C LEU A 61 -8.88 5.95 -11.47
N LYS A 62 -8.05 6.96 -11.74
CA LYS A 62 -6.95 6.86 -12.72
C LYS A 62 -5.91 5.81 -12.33
N ILE A 63 -5.56 5.72 -11.05
CA ILE A 63 -4.65 4.68 -10.54
C ILE A 63 -5.24 3.28 -10.73
N ILE A 64 -6.52 3.09 -10.35
CA ILE A 64 -7.22 1.80 -10.53
C ILE A 64 -7.29 1.43 -12.02
N LYS A 65 -7.58 2.40 -12.89
CA LYS A 65 -7.65 2.20 -14.34
C LYS A 65 -6.29 1.75 -14.88
N HIS A 66 -5.23 2.48 -14.56
CA HIS A 66 -3.87 2.15 -15.02
C HIS A 66 -3.43 0.76 -14.52
N TYR A 67 -3.73 0.41 -13.27
CA TYR A 67 -3.45 -0.94 -12.76
C TYR A 67 -4.20 -2.03 -13.51
N GLN A 68 -5.46 -1.83 -13.88
CA GLN A 68 -6.21 -2.86 -14.61
C GLN A 68 -5.81 -2.97 -16.10
N GLU A 69 -5.43 -1.86 -16.72
CA GLU A 69 -5.04 -1.84 -18.13
C GLU A 69 -3.62 -2.37 -18.34
N GLU A 70 -2.69 -2.00 -17.47
CA GLU A 70 -1.26 -2.32 -17.62
C GLU A 70 -0.75 -3.38 -16.64
N GLY A 71 -1.38 -3.49 -15.47
CA GLY A 71 -1.04 -4.51 -14.46
C GLY A 71 -1.69 -5.84 -14.78
N GLN A 72 -1.12 -6.58 -15.74
CA GLN A 72 -1.51 -7.98 -15.94
C GLN A 72 -0.91 -8.86 -14.83
N GLY A 73 -1.74 -9.29 -13.88
CA GLY A 73 -1.36 -10.23 -12.84
C GLY A 73 -0.75 -9.56 -11.60
N THR A 74 0.44 -9.98 -11.19
CA THR A 74 1.13 -9.51 -9.97
C THR A 74 2.13 -8.38 -10.22
N GLU A 75 2.11 -7.77 -11.40
CA GLU A 75 3.05 -6.71 -11.77
C GLU A 75 2.72 -5.40 -11.06
N VAL A 76 3.77 -4.68 -10.66
CA VAL A 76 3.65 -3.36 -10.03
C VAL A 76 3.64 -2.32 -11.15
N VAL A 77 2.55 -1.57 -11.25
CA VAL A 77 2.48 -0.41 -12.13
C VAL A 77 3.00 0.83 -11.40
N GLN A 78 3.68 1.71 -12.14
CA GLN A 78 4.29 2.92 -11.60
C GLN A 78 3.61 4.16 -12.19
N GLY A 79 3.77 5.28 -11.51
CA GLY A 79 3.25 6.55 -11.98
C GLY A 79 3.69 7.69 -11.09
N VAL A 80 3.44 8.91 -11.56
CA VAL A 80 3.78 10.15 -10.84
C VAL A 80 2.54 10.89 -10.40
N LEU A 81 2.57 11.41 -9.17
CA LEU A 81 1.50 12.24 -8.61
C LEU A 81 1.82 13.72 -8.79
N LEU A 82 0.81 14.49 -9.18
CA LEU A 82 0.87 15.93 -9.27
C LEU A 82 -0.02 16.53 -8.18
N GLY A 83 0.54 17.46 -7.42
CA GLY A 83 -0.17 18.12 -6.34
C GLY A 83 0.48 19.41 -5.89
N LEU A 84 -0.19 20.09 -4.97
CA LEU A 84 0.22 21.36 -4.39
C LEU A 84 0.20 21.23 -2.87
N VAL A 85 1.13 21.91 -2.19
CA VAL A 85 1.11 22.00 -0.73
C VAL A 85 0.27 23.21 -0.35
N VAL A 86 -0.80 22.96 0.41
CA VAL A 86 -1.70 23.98 0.96
C VAL A 86 -1.72 23.80 2.48
N GLU A 87 -1.23 24.82 3.21
CA GLU A 87 -1.01 24.74 4.65
C GLU A 87 -0.11 23.54 5.03
N ASP A 88 -0.65 22.57 5.78
CA ASP A 88 0.02 21.33 6.15
C ASP A 88 -0.48 20.10 5.36
N ARG A 89 -1.19 20.33 4.25
CA ARG A 89 -1.75 19.30 3.37
C ARG A 89 -1.05 19.26 2.02
N LEU A 90 -0.74 18.07 1.53
CA LEU A 90 -0.43 17.85 0.12
C LEU A 90 -1.72 17.44 -0.60
N GLU A 91 -2.22 18.30 -1.46
CA GLU A 91 -3.42 18.05 -2.27
C GLU A 91 -3.01 17.46 -3.62
N ILE A 92 -3.31 16.18 -3.82
CA ILE A 92 -3.07 15.48 -5.08
C ILE A 92 -4.29 15.65 -5.98
N THR A 93 -4.11 16.41 -7.06
CA THR A 93 -5.16 16.78 -8.00
C THR A 93 -5.05 16.05 -9.34
N ASN A 94 -3.88 15.47 -9.64
CA ASN A 94 -3.69 14.68 -10.86
C ASN A 94 -2.61 13.58 -10.68
N CYS A 95 -2.57 12.64 -11.62
CA CYS A 95 -1.51 11.65 -11.74
C CYS A 95 -1.28 11.24 -13.19
N PHE A 96 -0.09 10.74 -13.50
CA PHE A 96 0.25 10.18 -14.81
C PHE A 96 0.83 8.77 -14.62
N PRO A 97 0.51 7.82 -15.51
CA PRO A 97 1.26 6.56 -15.59
C PRO A 97 2.74 6.84 -15.89
#